data_AF-A0A956QIS3-F1
#
_entry.id   AF-A0A956QIS3-F1
#
_cell.length_a   1.000
_cell.length_b   1.000
_cell.length_c   1.000
_cell.angle_alpha   90.00
_cell.angle_beta   90.00
_cell.angle_gamma   90.00
#
_symmetry.space_group_name_H-M   'P 1'
#
loop_
_entity.id
_entity.type
_entity.pdbx_description
1 polymer ?
#
loop_
_entity_poly.entity_id
_entity_poly.type
_entity_poly.pdbx_seq_one_letter_code
_entity_poly.pdbx_strand_id
1 'polypeptide(L)'
;MRHWKTASLWLNLTAFALFLVGTVLVYLFPSQLAGLGLTPVMGKIVLLQLISFILLLGAFQTWLGDGWRRASLAASFIVLGESMMIAVLFPTIPS
;
A
#
# COMPACT_ATOMS: atom_id res chain seq x y z
N MET A 1 -22.38 -4.00 -15.25
CA MET A 1 -21.38 -4.89 -14.61
C MET A 1 -19.98 -4.88 -15.27
N ARG A 2 -19.85 -4.76 -16.60
CA ARG A 2 -18.54 -4.81 -17.30
C ARG A 2 -17.61 -3.62 -16.94
N HIS A 3 -18.14 -2.40 -16.82
CA HIS A 3 -17.35 -1.20 -16.49
C HIS A 3 -16.69 -1.25 -15.10
N TRP A 4 -17.37 -1.82 -14.10
CA TRP A 4 -16.84 -1.97 -12.74
C TRP A 4 -15.65 -2.94 -12.68
N LYS A 5 -15.69 -4.02 -13.47
CA LYS A 5 -14.59 -4.96 -13.59
C LYS A 5 -13.34 -4.29 -14.17
N THR A 6 -13.51 -3.55 -15.26
CA THR A 6 -12.42 -2.81 -15.90
C THR A 6 -11.86 -1.73 -14.97
N ALA A 7 -12.72 -0.98 -14.29
CA ALA A 7 -12.30 0.05 -13.34
C ALA A 7 -11.49 -0.54 -12.17
N SER A 8 -11.96 -1.62 -11.54
CA SER A 8 -11.25 -2.29 -10.45
C SER A 8 -9.89 -2.85 -10.88
N LEU A 9 -9.81 -3.37 -12.12
CA LEU A 9 -8.55 -3.85 -12.69
C LEU A 9 -7.55 -2.70 -12.87
N TRP A 10 -7.96 -1.61 -13.51
CA TRP A 10 -7.11 -0.43 -13.69
C TRP A 10 -6.65 0.15 -12.35
N LEU A 11 -7.54 0.19 -11.35
CA LEU A 11 -7.21 0.71 -10.03
C LEU A 11 -6.16 -0.18 -9.34
N ASN A 12 -6.28 -1.50 -9.45
CA ASN A 12 -5.25 -2.43 -8.97
C ASN A 12 -3.92 -2.27 -9.70
N LEU A 13 -3.93 -2.13 -11.03
CA LEU A 13 -2.72 -1.94 -11.83
C LEU A 13 -2.01 -0.62 -11.49
N THR A 14 -2.78 0.46 -11.34
CA THR A 14 -2.25 1.76 -10.92
C THR A 14 -1.68 1.69 -9.51
N ALA A 15 -2.40 1.06 -8.57
CA ALA A 15 -1.91 0.87 -7.21
C ALA A 15 -0.62 0.03 -7.18
N PHE A 16 -0.54 -1.03 -7.99
CA PHE A 16 0.65 -1.85 -8.13
C PHE A 16 1.83 -1.07 -8.74
N ALA A 17 1.58 -0.27 -9.78
CA ALA A 17 2.60 0.59 -10.39
C ALA A 17 3.13 1.62 -9.38
N LEU A 18 2.24 2.25 -8.60
CA LEU A 18 2.63 3.16 -7.52
C LEU A 18 3.43 2.45 -6.42
N PHE A 19 3.07 1.22 -6.08
CA PHE A 19 3.84 0.39 -5.15
C PHE A 19 5.24 0.11 -5.67
N LEU A 20 5.40 -0.23 -6.96
CA LEU A 20 6.73 -0.43 -7.56
C LEU A 20 7.56 0.85 -7.53
N VAL A 21 6.98 1.97 -7.96
CA VAL A 21 7.66 3.28 -7.94
C VAL A 21 8.05 3.66 -6.51
N GLY A 22 7.12 3.52 -5.56
CA GLY A 22 7.40 3.77 -4.15
C GLY A 22 8.51 2.87 -3.60
N THR A 23 8.53 1.59 -3.98
CA THR A 23 9.54 0.63 -3.53
C THR A 23 10.91 1.03 -4.05
N VAL A 24 11.00 1.40 -5.32
CA VAL A 24 12.24 1.92 -5.92
C VAL A 24 12.71 3.19 -5.21
N LEU A 25 11.81 4.14 -4.93
CA LEU A 25 12.18 5.36 -4.23
C LEU A 25 12.69 5.09 -2.81
N VAL A 26 12.01 4.23 -2.05
CA VAL A 26 12.37 3.93 -0.66
C VAL A 26 13.67 3.15 -0.54
N TYR A 27 13.91 2.17 -1.41
CA TYR A 27 15.06 1.27 -1.28
C TYR A 27 16.26 1.65 -2.16
N LEU A 28 16.03 2.19 -3.36
CA LEU A 28 17.10 2.51 -4.32
C LEU A 28 17.47 4.00 -4.33
N PHE A 29 16.51 4.90 -4.07
CA PHE A 29 16.74 6.35 -4.11
C PHE A 29 16.31 7.09 -2.83
N PRO A 30 16.77 6.67 -1.64
CA PRO A 30 16.34 7.27 -0.37
C PRO A 30 16.72 8.76 -0.25
N SER A 31 17.76 9.21 -0.94
CA SER A 31 18.17 10.62 -0.97
C SER A 31 17.12 11.53 -1.63
N GLN A 32 16.37 11.03 -2.62
CA GLN A 32 15.31 11.79 -3.27
C GLN A 32 14.10 11.98 -2.34
N LEU A 33 13.81 10.98 -1.50
CA LEU A 33 12.76 11.07 -0.48
C LEU A 33 13.15 12.06 0.63
N ALA A 34 14.43 12.05 1.03
CA ALA A 34 14.93 13.03 1.99
C ALA A 34 14.79 14.48 1.46
N GLY A 35 14.99 14.69 0.15
CA GLY A 35 14.76 15.98 -0.51
C GLY A 35 13.29 16.47 -0.46
N LEU A 36 12.33 15.54 -0.27
CA LEU A 36 10.91 15.84 -0.07
C LEU A 36 10.51 15.93 1.41
N GLY A 37 11.48 15.89 2.33
CA GLY A 37 11.22 15.89 3.78
C GLY A 37 10.67 14.56 4.30
N LEU A 38 10.70 13.48 3.50
CA LEU A 38 10.24 12.17 3.92
C LEU A 38 11.38 11.40 4.58
N THR A 39 11.17 11.04 5.85
CA THR A 39 12.09 10.15 6.56
C THR A 39 12.04 8.73 5.96
N PRO A 40 13.10 7.92 6.09
CA PRO A 40 13.08 6.53 5.66
C PRO A 40 11.94 5.71 6.30
N VAL A 41 11.53 6.07 7.52
CA VAL A 41 10.42 5.44 8.23
C VAL A 41 9.08 5.80 7.59
N MET A 42 8.84 7.09 7.31
CA MET A 42 7.64 7.53 6.55
C MET A 42 7.52 6.79 5.21
N GLY A 43 8.63 6.63 4.49
CA GLY A 43 8.64 5.88 3.23
C GLY A 43 8.14 4.44 3.39
N LYS A 44 8.60 3.73 4.43
CA LYS A 44 8.15 2.36 4.74
C LYS A 44 6.67 2.31 5.15
N ILE A 45 6.18 3.29 5.92
CA ILE A 45 4.77 3.38 6.28
C ILE A 45 3.90 3.54 5.04
N VAL A 46 4.30 4.41 4.10
CA VAL A 46 3.59 4.61 2.82
C VAL A 46 3.55 3.31 2.01
N LEU A 47 4.64 2.54 1.98
CA LEU A 47 4.64 1.23 1.30
C LEU A 47 3.66 0.25 1.93
N LEU A 48 3.61 0.17 3.26
CA LEU A 48 2.65 -0.70 3.96
C LEU A 48 1.20 -0.28 3.68
N GLN A 49 0.92 1.03 3.65
CA GLN A 49 -0.40 1.53 3.27
C GLN A 49 -0.77 1.18 1.82
N LEU A 50 0.19 1.25 0.88
CA LEU A 50 -0.02 0.82 -0.50
C LEU A 50 -0.28 -0.69 -0.60
N ILE A 51 0.44 -1.52 0.15
CA ILE A 51 0.19 -2.97 0.22
C ILE A 51 -1.22 -3.24 0.75
N SER A 52 -1.61 -2.60 1.86
CA SER A 52 -2.95 -2.70 2.43
C SER A 52 -4.03 -2.33 1.39
N PHE A 53 -3.81 -1.23 0.67
CA PHE A 53 -4.74 -0.77 -0.36
C PHE A 53 -4.87 -1.76 -1.52
N ILE A 54 -3.76 -2.30 -2.04
CA ILE A 54 -3.78 -3.32 -3.10
C ILE A 54 -4.54 -4.58 -2.64
N LEU A 55 -4.31 -5.03 -1.42
CA LEU A 55 -5.01 -6.18 -0.84
C LEU A 55 -6.51 -5.93 -0.70
N LEU A 56 -6.90 -4.72 -0.26
CA LEU A 56 -8.29 -4.31 -0.17
C LEU A 56 -8.98 -4.30 -1.55
N LEU A 57 -8.30 -3.78 -2.58
CA LEU A 57 -8.81 -3.82 -3.94
C LEU A 57 -8.92 -5.25 -4.48
N GLY A 58 -7.98 -6.14 -4.12
CA GLY A 58 -8.07 -7.56 -4.39
C GLY A 58 -9.33 -8.19 -3.77
N ALA A 59 -9.66 -7.87 -2.52
CA ALA A 59 -10.86 -8.39 -1.86
C ALA A 59 -12.17 -8.01 -2.58
N PHE A 60 -12.19 -6.86 -3.26
CA PHE A 60 -13.33 -6.40 -4.06
C PHE A 60 -13.41 -7.01 -5.46
N GLN A 61 -12.39 -7.73 -5.93
CA GLN A 61 -12.47 -8.41 -7.23
C GLN A 61 -13.36 -9.64 -7.11
N THR A 62 -14.52 -9.58 -7.77
CA THR A 62 -15.55 -10.63 -7.73
C THR A 62 -15.19 -11.91 -8.48
N TRP A 63 -14.08 -11.93 -9.22
CA TRP A 63 -13.56 -13.12 -9.89
C TRP A 63 -12.57 -13.93 -9.06
N LEU A 64 -12.08 -13.38 -7.93
CA LEU A 64 -11.24 -14.12 -7.00
C LEU A 64 -12.11 -15.10 -6.20
N GLY A 65 -11.57 -16.28 -5.93
CA GLY A 65 -12.24 -17.25 -5.06
C GLY A 65 -12.52 -16.65 -3.68
N ASP A 66 -13.63 -17.03 -3.05
CA ASP A 66 -14.08 -16.43 -1.79
C ASP A 66 -13.04 -16.54 -0.66
N GLY A 67 -12.25 -17.62 -0.65
CA GLY A 67 -11.12 -17.77 0.28
C GLY A 67 -10.06 -16.68 0.11
N TRP A 68 -9.66 -16.41 -1.14
CA TRP A 68 -8.69 -15.35 -1.45
C TRP A 68 -9.24 -13.98 -1.12
N ARG A 69 -10.52 -13.71 -1.42
CA ARG A 69 -11.15 -12.42 -1.09
C ARG A 69 -11.15 -12.15 0.41
N ARG A 70 -11.50 -13.16 1.22
CA ARG A 70 -11.48 -13.06 2.69
C ARG A 70 -10.08 -12.91 3.24
N ALA A 71 -9.12 -13.68 2.71
CA ALA A 71 -7.72 -13.61 3.11
C ALA A 71 -7.12 -12.24 2.78
N SER A 72 -7.33 -11.71 1.58
CA SER A 72 -6.88 -10.38 1.18
C SER A 72 -7.51 -9.28 2.02
N LEU A 73 -8.80 -9.40 2.36
CA LEU A 73 -9.47 -8.44 3.24
C LEU A 73 -8.85 -8.45 4.64
N ALA A 74 -8.69 -9.63 5.26
CA ALA A 74 -8.07 -9.75 6.57
C ALA A 74 -6.63 -9.21 6.57
N ALA A 75 -5.83 -9.59 5.57
CA ALA A 75 -4.46 -9.12 5.40
C ALA A 75 -4.39 -7.60 5.23
N SER A 76 -5.33 -6.97 4.51
CA SER A 76 -5.34 -5.52 4.36
C SER A 76 -5.45 -4.79 5.70
N PHE A 77 -6.28 -5.29 6.63
CA PHE A 77 -6.43 -4.70 7.96
C PHE A 77 -5.23 -4.95 8.85
N ILE A 78 -4.61 -6.13 8.76
CA ILE A 78 -3.39 -6.45 9.51
C ILE A 78 -2.26 -5.50 9.10
N VAL A 79 -2.00 -5.37 7.80
CA VAL A 79 -0.95 -4.50 7.26
C VAL A 79 -1.24 -3.03 7.58
N LEU A 80 -2.51 -2.60 7.52
CA LEU A 80 -2.89 -1.25 7.92
C LEU A 80 -2.61 -1.02 9.40
N GLY A 81 -2.99 -1.95 10.27
CA GLY A 81 -2.74 -1.88 11.71
C GLY A 81 -1.24 -1.80 12.02
N GLU A 82 -0.42 -2.61 11.35
CA GLU A 82 1.04 -2.55 11.45
C GLU A 82 1.58 -1.17 11.04
N SER A 83 1.11 -0.62 9.92
CA SER A 83 1.51 0.71 9.46
C SER A 83 1.17 1.80 10.47
N MET A 84 0.02 1.70 11.14
CA MET A 84 -0.41 2.64 12.18
C MET A 84 0.41 2.49 13.46
N MET A 85 0.71 1.26 13.87
CA MET A 85 1.60 1.01 15.00
C MET A 85 2.99 1.60 14.78
N ILE A 86 3.57 1.43 13.59
CA ILE A 86 4.86 2.03 13.24
C ILE A 86 4.77 3.56 13.29
N ALA A 87 3.70 4.15 12.74
CA ALA A 87 3.50 5.60 12.77
C ALA A 87 3.42 6.17 14.20
N VAL A 88 2.79 5.45 15.13
CA VAL A 88 2.66 5.84 16.54
C VAL A 88 3.97 5.64 17.31
N LEU A 89 4.65 4.50 17.11
CA LEU A 89 5.87 4.15 17.83
C LEU A 89 7.10 4.96 17.38
N PHE A 90 7.13 5.37 16.12
CA PHE A 90 8.22 6.14 15.53
C PHE A 90 7.69 7.47 14.98
N PRO A 91 7.32 8.43 15.85
CA PRO A 91 6.82 9.73 15.42
C PRO A 91 7.94 10.43 14.64
N THR A 92 7.69 10.67 13.36
CA THR A 92 8.67 11.17 12.39
C THR A 92 8.80 12.70 12.41
N ILE A 93 8.56 13.32 13.56
CA ILE A 93 8.70 14.78 13.73
C ILE A 93 10.20 15.09 13.75
N PRO A 94 10.72 15.90 12.81
CA PRO A 94 12.09 16.40 12.91
C PRO A 94 12.17 17.33 14.11
N SER A 95 12.99 16.96 15.10
CA SER A 95 13.48 17.86 16.14
C SER A 95 14.47 18.86 15.57
#